data_AF-A0A6A5GZH1-F1
#
_entry.id   AF-A0A6A5GZH1-F1
#
_cell.length_a   1.000
_cell.length_b   1.000
_cell.length_c   1.000
_cell.angle_alpha   90.00
_cell.angle_beta   90.00
_cell.angle_gamma   90.00
#
_symmetry.space_group_name_H-M   'P 1'
#
loop_
_entity.id
_entity.type
_entity.pdbx_description
1 polymer ?
#
loop_
_entity_poly.entity_id
_entity_poly.type
_entity_poly.pdbx_seq_one_letter_code
_entity_poly.pdbx_strand_id
1 'polypeptide(L)'
;MNVLFTNKEINSFLKKWQAGEACPLLKYLDLGFPKLLNLEEVVEGLDGVKVPEGIVREFDIILSDKPINFPGGYDIKRHDGTIATVCTETHPELPITHLRIAVWSKLAS
;
A
#
# COMPACT_ATOMS: atom_id res chain seq x y z
N MET A 1 4.44 -16.47 -10.10
CA MET A 1 5.28 -16.96 -8.98
C MET A 1 4.47 -16.72 -7.71
N ASN A 2 3.99 -17.77 -7.02
CA ASN A 2 3.24 -17.60 -5.78
C ASN A 2 4.21 -17.31 -4.64
N VAL A 3 4.55 -16.04 -4.44
CA VAL A 3 5.36 -15.64 -3.29
C VAL A 3 4.42 -15.48 -2.10
N LEU A 4 4.46 -16.44 -1.17
CA LEU A 4 3.58 -16.47 -0.01
C LEU A 4 4.13 -15.57 1.11
N PHE A 5 4.19 -14.25 0.90
CA PHE A 5 4.52 -13.35 2.01
C PHE A 5 3.44 -13.40 3.09
N THR A 6 3.85 -13.49 4.33
CA THR A 6 3.02 -13.34 5.53
C THR A 6 2.75 -11.87 5.83
N ASN A 7 1.71 -11.58 6.63
CA ASN A 7 1.43 -10.22 7.09
C ASN A 7 2.67 -9.59 7.75
N LYS A 8 3.42 -10.39 8.53
CA LYS A 8 4.68 -9.98 9.19
C LYS A 8 5.81 -9.66 8.23
N GLU A 9 5.97 -10.40 7.15
CA GLU A 9 6.99 -10.11 6.13
C GLU A 9 6.66 -8.82 5.37
N ILE A 10 5.38 -8.60 5.04
CA ILE A 10 4.91 -7.35 4.44
C ILE A 10 5.14 -6.18 5.41
N ASN A 11 4.76 -6.34 6.69
CA ASN A 11 5.02 -5.35 7.73
C ASN A 11 6.52 -5.01 7.86
N SER A 12 7.38 -6.03 7.83
CA SER A 12 8.84 -5.83 7.89
C SER A 12 9.36 -5.05 6.68
N PHE A 13 8.82 -5.31 5.49
CA PHE A 13 9.10 -4.52 4.30
C PHE A 13 8.65 -3.06 4.48
N LEU A 14 7.42 -2.82 4.95
CA LEU A 14 6.90 -1.47 5.16
C LEU A 14 7.70 -0.69 6.20
N LYS A 15 8.18 -1.33 7.27
CA LYS A 15 9.07 -0.72 8.28
C LYS A 15 10.38 -0.26 7.65
N LYS A 16 11.00 -1.10 6.82
CA LYS A 16 12.21 -0.72 6.07
C LYS A 16 11.95 0.39 5.07
N TRP A 17 10.80 0.37 4.38
CA TRP A 17 10.41 1.46 3.48
C TRP A 17 10.21 2.77 4.25
N GLN A 18 9.54 2.73 5.41
CA GLN A 18 9.33 3.88 6.30
C GLN A 18 10.65 4.49 6.78
N ALA A 19 11.64 3.64 7.10
CA ALA A 19 12.98 4.06 7.48
C ALA A 19 13.84 4.54 6.30
N GLY A 20 13.38 4.37 5.05
CA GLY A 20 14.14 4.74 3.84
C GLY A 20 15.16 3.71 3.40
N GLU A 21 15.16 2.53 4.02
CA GLU A 21 16.14 1.47 3.81
C GLU A 21 15.76 0.53 2.65
N ALA A 22 14.49 0.56 2.21
CA ALA A 22 13.98 -0.29 1.14
C ALA A 22 13.23 0.50 0.07
N CYS A 23 13.46 0.11 -1.18
CA CYS A 23 12.74 0.58 -2.37
C CYS A 23 12.53 2.11 -2.42
N PRO A 24 13.61 2.92 -2.40
CA PRO A 24 13.50 4.38 -2.33
C PRO A 24 12.75 5.00 -3.52
N LEU A 25 12.77 4.31 -4.67
CA LEU A 25 12.12 4.72 -5.92
C LEU A 25 10.71 4.12 -6.11
N LEU A 26 10.16 3.45 -5.09
CA LEU A 26 8.82 2.88 -5.20
C LEU A 26 7.78 3.96 -5.53
N LYS A 27 6.97 3.72 -6.55
CA LYS A 27 5.83 4.57 -6.93
C LYS A 27 4.50 3.85 -6.73
N TYR A 28 4.44 2.61 -7.22
CA TYR A 28 3.26 1.76 -7.11
C TYR A 28 3.69 0.32 -6.89
N LEU A 29 2.96 -0.41 -6.05
CA LEU A 29 3.08 -1.86 -5.87
C LEU A 29 1.69 -2.49 -5.87
N ASP A 30 1.54 -3.59 -6.58
CA ASP A 30 0.35 -4.45 -6.54
C ASP A 30 0.79 -5.90 -6.44
N LEU A 31 0.41 -6.55 -5.33
CA LEU A 31 0.74 -7.95 -5.06
C LEU A 31 -0.55 -8.73 -4.76
N GLY A 32 -0.86 -9.70 -5.60
CA GLY A 32 -1.95 -10.65 -5.38
C GLY A 32 -1.53 -11.82 -4.49
N PHE A 33 -2.33 -12.10 -3.47
CA PHE A 33 -2.12 -13.21 -2.53
C PHE A 33 -3.27 -14.20 -2.58
N PRO A 34 -3.03 -15.52 -2.64
CA PRO A 34 -4.09 -16.54 -2.58
C PRO A 34 -4.59 -16.78 -1.14
N LYS A 35 -4.69 -15.71 -0.35
CA LYS A 35 -5.17 -15.70 1.03
C LYS A 35 -5.65 -14.30 1.40
N LEU A 36 -6.47 -14.22 2.44
CA LEU A 36 -6.84 -12.95 3.06
C LEU A 36 -5.63 -12.36 3.80
N LEU A 37 -5.36 -11.09 3.54
CA LEU A 37 -4.42 -10.29 4.33
C LEU A 37 -5.19 -9.55 5.44
N ASN A 38 -4.59 -9.48 6.62
CA ASN A 38 -5.07 -8.63 7.70
C ASN A 38 -4.32 -7.29 7.59
N LEU A 39 -5.02 -6.25 7.14
CA LEU A 39 -4.40 -4.94 6.89
C LEU A 39 -3.91 -4.32 8.20
N GLU A 40 -4.64 -4.49 9.29
CA GLU A 40 -4.28 -4.01 10.63
C GLU A 40 -2.96 -4.64 11.11
N GLU A 41 -2.76 -5.94 10.91
CA GLU A 41 -1.49 -6.63 11.21
C GLU A 41 -0.37 -6.17 10.27
N VAL A 42 -0.67 -5.95 8.99
CA VAL A 42 0.29 -5.44 8.01
C VAL A 42 0.82 -4.06 8.42
N VAL A 43 -0.01 -3.20 9.00
CA VAL A 43 0.41 -1.84 9.40
C VAL A 43 0.81 -1.72 10.87
N GLU A 44 0.83 -2.82 11.63
CA GLU A 44 1.12 -2.79 13.06
C GLU A 44 2.52 -2.23 13.37
N GLY A 45 2.56 -1.26 14.29
CA GLY A 45 3.80 -0.60 14.70
C GLY A 45 4.42 0.32 13.65
N LEU A 46 3.69 0.64 12.57
CA LEU A 46 3.98 1.76 11.69
C LEU A 46 3.27 3.01 12.22
N ASP A 47 3.77 4.20 11.87
CA ASP A 47 3.07 5.47 12.08
C ASP A 47 1.98 5.66 11.00
N GLY A 48 1.08 4.67 10.92
CA GLY A 48 0.03 4.58 9.93
C GLY A 48 -1.22 5.33 10.36
N VAL A 49 -1.64 6.32 9.58
CA VAL A 49 -2.88 7.09 9.82
C VAL A 49 -3.99 6.50 8.95
N LYS A 50 -5.09 6.08 9.57
CA LYS A 50 -6.24 5.56 8.82
C LYS A 50 -6.82 6.66 7.93
N VAL A 51 -7.02 6.33 6.65
CA VAL A 51 -7.63 7.23 5.67
C VAL A 51 -9.12 7.34 5.99
N PRO A 52 -9.70 8.55 6.04
CA PRO A 52 -11.13 8.71 6.32
C PRO A 52 -12.00 7.95 5.33
N GLU A 53 -13.05 7.31 5.85
CA GLU A 53 -14.01 6.56 5.03
C GLU A 53 -14.75 7.50 4.07
N GLY A 54 -15.06 7.00 2.87
CA GLY A 54 -15.75 7.77 1.82
C GLY A 54 -14.83 8.66 0.96
N ILE A 55 -13.55 8.76 1.28
CA ILE A 55 -12.56 9.42 0.42
C ILE A 55 -11.96 8.40 -0.55
N VAL A 56 -12.26 8.56 -1.83
CA VAL A 56 -11.58 7.83 -2.91
C VAL A 56 -10.50 8.74 -3.49
N ARG A 57 -9.24 8.30 -3.44
CA ARG A 57 -8.13 8.98 -4.10
C ARG A 57 -7.78 8.27 -5.40
N GLU A 58 -7.44 9.06 -6.40
CA GLU A 58 -7.01 8.60 -7.71
C GLU A 58 -5.49 8.64 -7.79
N PHE A 59 -4.88 7.52 -8.17
CA PHE A 59 -3.44 7.42 -8.39
C PHE A 59 -3.15 7.17 -9.87
N ASP A 60 -2.51 8.15 -10.51
CA ASP A 60 -2.12 8.05 -11.91
C ASP A 60 -0.91 7.11 -12.06
N ILE A 61 -1.04 6.12 -12.93
CA ILE A 61 0.07 5.26 -13.35
C ILE A 61 0.31 5.42 -14.84
N ILE A 62 1.59 5.53 -15.23
CA ILE A 62 1.99 5.68 -16.64
C ILE A 62 1.52 4.49 -17.50
N LEU A 63 1.30 3.33 -16.89
CA LEU A 63 0.93 2.09 -17.57
C LEU A 63 -0.59 1.91 -17.77
N SER A 64 -1.43 2.86 -17.35
CA SER A 64 -2.90 2.77 -17.52
C SER A 64 -3.46 4.11 -17.98
N ASP A 65 -4.39 4.06 -18.93
CA ASP A 65 -5.16 5.23 -19.38
C ASP A 65 -6.17 5.72 -18.34
N LYS A 66 -6.42 4.92 -17.29
CA LYS A 66 -7.31 5.24 -16.18
C LYS A 66 -6.56 5.25 -14.85
N PRO A 67 -6.86 6.21 -13.96
CA PRO A 67 -6.30 6.22 -12.62
C PRO A 67 -6.75 4.99 -11.83
N ILE A 68 -5.92 4.59 -10.87
CA ILE A 68 -6.25 3.54 -9.90
C ILE A 68 -6.93 4.18 -8.70
N ASN A 69 -8.09 3.64 -8.35
CA ASN A 69 -8.85 4.10 -7.18
C ASN A 69 -8.32 3.47 -5.89
N PHE A 70 -8.07 4.31 -4.90
CA PHE A 70 -7.72 3.94 -3.52
C PHE A 70 -8.86 4.39 -2.59
N PRO A 71 -9.80 3.50 -2.24
CA PRO A 71 -10.99 3.85 -1.44
C PRO A 71 -10.72 3.99 0.07
N GLY A 72 -9.46 3.91 0.51
CA GLY A 72 -9.09 3.99 1.92
C GLY A 72 -7.75 3.33 2.22
N GLY A 73 -7.64 2.76 3.42
CA GLY A 73 -6.43 2.10 3.92
C GLY A 73 -5.70 2.95 4.95
N TYR A 74 -4.37 2.91 4.93
CA TYR A 74 -3.51 3.63 5.85
C TYR A 74 -2.46 4.45 5.11
N ASP A 75 -2.30 5.71 5.51
CA ASP A 75 -1.21 6.55 5.08
C ASP A 75 0.00 6.33 5.99
N ILE A 76 1.12 5.96 5.39
CA ILE A 76 2.41 5.75 6.06
C ILE A 76 3.35 6.86 5.60
N LYS A 77 3.92 7.59 6.55
CA LYS A 77 4.91 8.62 6.29
C LYS A 77 6.33 8.06 6.42
N ARG A 78 7.09 8.11 5.33
CA ARG A 78 8.52 7.79 5.30
C ARG A 78 9.35 8.87 6.01
N HIS A 79 10.55 8.54 6.45
CA HIS A 79 11.48 9.44 7.16
C HIS A 79 11.75 10.78 6.43
N ASP A 80 11.67 10.81 5.10
CA ASP A 80 11.88 12.01 4.27
C ASP A 80 10.59 12.84 4.03
N GLY A 81 9.49 12.44 4.67
CA GLY A 81 8.17 13.05 4.56
C GLY A 81 7.35 12.58 3.35
N THR A 82 7.86 11.64 2.55
CA THR A 82 7.06 11.01 1.48
C THR A 82 5.93 10.19 2.08
N ILE A 83 4.72 10.29 1.52
CA ILE A 83 3.54 9.58 2.01
C ILE A 83 3.22 8.45 1.03
N ALA A 84 2.88 7.28 1.57
CA ALA A 84 2.28 6.19 0.79
C ALA A 84 0.96 5.75 1.41
N THR A 85 0.00 5.40 0.57
CA THR A 85 -1.22 4.72 1.01
C THR A 85 -1.08 3.23 0.78
N VAL A 86 -1.38 2.44 1.83
CA VAL A 86 -1.44 0.98 1.78
C VAL A 86 -2.88 0.55 1.98
N CYS A 87 -3.42 -0.26 1.08
CA CYS A 87 -4.74 -0.84 1.20
C CYS A 87 -4.78 -2.28 0.71
N THR A 88 -5.85 -2.97 1.07
CA THR A 88 -6.17 -4.30 0.53
C THR A 88 -7.47 -4.24 -0.26
N GLU A 89 -7.52 -4.99 -1.36
CA GLU A 89 -8.75 -5.25 -2.11
C GLU A 89 -8.94 -6.75 -2.22
N THR A 90 -10.08 -7.26 -1.76
CA THR A 90 -10.42 -8.68 -1.85
C THR A 90 -11.33 -8.90 -3.05
N HIS A 91 -11.00 -9.90 -3.86
CA HIS A 91 -11.87 -10.30 -4.97
C HIS A 91 -13.17 -10.89 -4.41
N PRO A 92 -14.36 -10.49 -4.90
CA PRO A 92 -15.63 -10.93 -4.32
C PRO A 92 -15.86 -12.43 -4.41
N GLU A 93 -15.30 -13.07 -5.45
CA GLU A 93 -15.56 -14.49 -5.76
C GLU A 93 -14.36 -15.41 -5.53
N LEU A 94 -13.17 -14.85 -5.26
CA LEU A 94 -11.93 -15.62 -5.13
C LEU A 94 -11.28 -15.29 -3.79
N PRO A 95 -10.63 -16.25 -3.11
CA PRO A 95 -9.86 -16.00 -1.89
C PRO A 95 -8.53 -15.31 -2.21
N ILE A 96 -8.58 -14.28 -3.07
CA ILE A 96 -7.44 -13.49 -3.50
C ILE A 96 -7.60 -12.10 -2.89
N THR A 97 -6.57 -11.67 -2.17
CA THR A 97 -6.43 -10.29 -1.72
C THR A 97 -5.26 -9.65 -2.44
N HIS A 98 -5.50 -8.49 -3.03
CA HIS A 98 -4.46 -7.61 -3.54
C HIS A 98 -4.02 -6.67 -2.42
N LEU A 99 -2.72 -6.63 -2.14
CA LEU A 99 -2.09 -5.51 -1.42
C LEU A 99 -1.69 -4.46 -2.44
N ARG A 100 -2.14 -3.22 -2.25
CA ARG A 100 -1.72 -2.09 -3.08
C ARG A 100 -1.02 -1.03 -2.27
N ILE A 101 0.05 -0.48 -2.83
CA ILE A 101 0.80 0.64 -2.27
C ILE A 101 0.91 1.73 -3.34
N ALA A 102 0.43 2.93 -3.04
CA ALA A 102 0.61 4.12 -3.87
C ALA A 102 1.48 5.13 -3.12
N VAL A 103 2.62 5.51 -3.69
CA VAL A 103 3.52 6.52 -3.13
C VAL A 103 3.22 7.86 -3.77
N TRP A 104 2.63 8.77 -2.99
CA TRP A 104 2.23 10.08 -3.45
C TRP A 104 3.48 10.92 -3.69
N SER A 105 3.60 11.45 -4.90
CA SER A 105 4.54 12.53 -5.19
C SER A 105 4.30 13.64 -4.17
N LYS A 106 5.37 14.19 -3.58
CA LYS A 106 5.24 15.51 -2.93
C LYS A 106 4.58 16.41 -3.96
N LEU A 107 3.38 16.92 -3.65
CA LEU A 107 2.79 17.99 -4.44
C LEU A 107 3.92 19.00 -4.66
N ALA A 108 4.23 19.30 -5.92
CA ALA A 108 5.19 20.33 -6.23
C ALA A 108 4.73 21.59 -5.51
N SER A 109 5.51 22.01 -4.52
CA SER A 109 5.30 23.23 -3.74
C SER A 109 5.40 24.46 -4.62
#